data_AF-A0A645CIV4-F1
#
_entry.id   AF-A0A645CIV4-F1
#
_cell.length_a   1.000
_cell.length_b   1.000
_cell.length_c   1.000
_cell.angle_alpha   90.00
_cell.angle_beta   90.00
_cell.angle_gamma   90.00
#
_symmetry.space_group_name_H-M   'P 1'
#
loop_
_entity.id
_entity.type
_entity.pdbx_description
1 polymer ?
#
loop_
_entity_poly.entity_id
_entity_poly.type
_entity_poly.pdbx_seq_one_letter_code
_entity_poly.pdbx_strand_id
1 'polypeptide(L)' 'MDNNHQIIITKRDRLLRAWENSMELVRDFQNYAQETQDDNNISKVFADYAKEEGTHASKFRELLHECQDKIIGQPYTTEL' A
#
# COMPACT_ATOMS: atom_id res chain seq x y z
N MET A 1 -24.71 15.63 22.84
CA MET A 1 -24.02 15.53 21.53
C MET A 1 -23.60 14.08 21.40
N ASP A 2 -24.37 13.27 20.69
CA ASP A 2 -24.11 11.85 20.58
C ASP A 2 -22.83 11.63 19.75
N ASN A 3 -21.80 11.08 20.39
CA ASN A 3 -20.52 10.72 19.77
C ASN A 3 -20.60 9.49 18.83
N ASN A 4 -21.80 9.13 18.35
CA ASN A 4 -22.08 7.88 17.64
C ASN A 4 -21.71 7.87 16.14
N HIS A 5 -21.05 8.91 15.63
CA HIS A 5 -20.64 9.02 14.22
C HIS A 5 -19.13 9.09 14.02
N GLN A 6 -18.34 8.48 14.91
CA GLN A 6 -16.88 8.44 14.71
C GLN A 6 -16.50 7.46 13.61
N ILE A 7 -15.71 7.95 12.65
CA ILE A 7 -15.07 7.10 11.63
C ILE A 7 -13.93 6.33 12.30
N ILE A 8 -14.02 5.00 12.30
CA ILE A 8 -12.99 4.13 12.85
C ILE A 8 -12.03 3.73 11.72
N ILE A 9 -10.77 4.19 11.83
CA ILE A 9 -9.71 3.76 10.92
C ILE A 9 -9.10 2.45 11.41
N THR A 10 -9.28 1.40 10.63
CA THR A 10 -8.83 0.04 10.96
C THR A 10 -7.36 -0.18 10.60
N LYS A 11 -6.82 -1.35 10.96
CA LYS A 11 -5.48 -1.78 10.50
C LYS A 11 -5.48 -2.01 8.99
N ARG A 12 -6.57 -2.58 8.45
CA ARG A 12 -6.75 -2.79 7.01
C ARG A 12 -6.71 -1.46 6.25
N ASP A 13 -7.36 -0.41 6.75
CA ASP A 13 -7.38 0.89 6.07
C ASP A 13 -5.99 1.52 6.00
N ARG A 14 -5.19 1.37 7.07
CA ARG A 14 -3.79 1.83 7.08
C ARG A 14 -2.93 1.04 6.10
N LEU A 15 -3.10 -0.28 6.02
CA LEU A 15 -2.41 -1.12 5.05
C LEU A 15 -2.80 -0.78 3.61
N LEU A 16 -4.10 -0.52 3.37
CA LEU A 16 -4.60 -0.13 2.05
C LEU A 16 -3.98 1.19 1.61
N ARG A 17 -3.98 2.20 2.49
CA ARG A 17 -3.35 3.48 2.20
C ARG A 17 -1.85 3.35 1.96
N ALA A 18 -1.15 2.54 2.75
CA ALA A 18 0.29 2.30 2.55
C ALA A 18 0.57 1.62 1.20
N TRP A 19 -0.24 0.63 0.82
CA TRP A 19 -0.14 -0.02 -0.48
C TRP A 19 -0.38 0.95 -1.64
N GLU A 20 -1.45 1.75 -1.58
CA GLU A 20 -1.77 2.78 -2.58
C GLU A 20 -0.61 3.79 -2.72
N ASN A 21 -0.10 4.28 -1.60
CA ASN A 21 1.00 5.25 -1.59
C ASN A 21 2.29 4.66 -2.21
N SER A 22 2.67 3.43 -1.86
CA SER A 22 3.84 2.79 -2.48
C SER A 22 3.64 2.56 -3.97
N MET A 23 2.44 2.19 -4.42
CA MET A 23 2.12 2.07 -5.85
C MET A 23 2.22 3.41 -6.59
N GLU A 24 1.78 4.51 -5.97
CA GLU A 24 1.96 5.85 -6.54
C GLU A 24 3.45 6.21 -6.64
N LEU A 25 4.24 5.96 -5.60
CA LEU A 25 5.69 6.20 -5.64
C LEU A 25 6.41 5.36 -6.70
N VAL A 26 6.00 4.10 -6.93
CA VAL A 26 6.52 3.29 -8.04
C VAL A 26 6.32 4.01 -9.37
N ARG A 27 5.09 4.49 -9.63
CA ARG A 27 4.76 5.20 -10.87
C ARG A 27 5.57 6.49 -10.99
N ASP A 28 5.60 7.29 -9.93
CA ASP A 28 6.26 8.59 -9.95
C ASP A 28 7.77 8.43 -10.15
N PHE A 29 8.41 7.49 -9.45
CA PHE A 29 9.84 7.21 -9.63
C PHE A 29 10.17 6.61 -11.00
N GLN A 30 9.30 5.78 -11.58
CA GLN A 30 9.48 5.33 -12.95
C GLN A 30 9.44 6.49 -13.95
N ASN A 31 8.48 7.42 -13.79
CA ASN A 31 8.38 8.60 -14.63
C ASN A 31 9.60 9.50 -14.45
N TYR A 32 10.03 9.78 -13.22
CA TYR A 32 11.20 10.60 -12.96
C TYR A 32 12.49 9.99 -13.50
N ALA A 33 12.65 8.67 -13.41
CA ALA A 33 13.78 7.99 -14.04
C ALA A 33 13.82 8.19 -15.56
N GLN A 34 12.65 8.26 -16.23
CA GLN A 34 12.53 8.55 -17.66
C GLN A 34 12.77 10.03 -17.98
N GLU A 35 12.25 10.94 -17.15
CA GLU A 35 12.37 12.38 -17.36
C GLU A 35 13.78 12.92 -17.08
N THR A 36 14.58 12.21 -16.28
CA THR A 36 15.94 12.59 -15.86
C THR A 36 17.04 11.79 -16.55
N GLN A 37 16.76 11.18 -17.72
CA GLN A 37 17.72 10.34 -18.44
C GLN A 37 19.01 11.06 -18.86
N ASP A 38 19.01 12.38 -18.90
CA ASP A 38 20.18 13.21 -19.16
C ASP A 38 21.21 13.19 -18.00
N ASP A 39 20.78 12.88 -16.78
CA ASP A 39 21.65 12.61 -15.63
C ASP A 39 21.53 11.13 -15.20
N ASN A 40 22.49 10.32 -15.66
CA ASN A 40 22.53 8.89 -15.37
C ASN A 40 22.56 8.57 -13.87
N ASN A 41 23.14 9.43 -13.03
CA ASN A 41 23.17 9.19 -11.59
C ASN A 41 21.78 9.40 -10.97
N ILE A 42 21.11 10.49 -11.33
CA ILE A 42 19.75 10.79 -10.84
C ILE A 42 18.74 9.77 -11.37
N SER A 43 18.75 9.51 -12.69
CA SER A 43 17.85 8.54 -13.33
C SER A 43 17.95 7.16 -12.68
N LYS A 44 19.18 6.71 -12.39
CA LYS A 44 19.41 5.42 -11.74
C LYS A 44 18.85 5.37 -10.32
N VAL A 45 19.02 6.40 -9.51
CA VAL A 45 18.47 6.44 -8.15
C VAL A 45 16.94 6.30 -8.18
N PHE A 46 16.26 7.02 -9.07
CA PHE A 46 14.81 6.87 -9.21
C PHE A 46 14.41 5.47 -9.68
N ALA A 47 15.14 4.88 -10.62
CA ALA A 47 14.86 3.50 -11.06
C ALA A 47 15.03 2.48 -9.92
N ASP A 48 16.07 2.63 -9.10
CA ASP A 48 16.32 1.78 -7.94
C ASP A 48 15.22 1.95 -6.88
N TYR A 49 14.80 3.19 -6.59
CA TYR A 49 13.72 3.46 -5.63
C TYR A 49 12.35 2.96 -6.13
N ALA A 50 12.07 3.03 -7.43
CA ALA A 50 10.86 2.44 -8.00
C ALA A 50 10.80 0.92 -7.72
N LYS A 51 11.95 0.23 -7.78
CA LYS A 51 12.02 -1.21 -7.47
C LYS A 51 11.84 -1.49 -5.98
N GLU A 52 12.42 -0.65 -5.12
CA GLU A 52 12.25 -0.77 -3.67
C GLU A 52 10.80 -0.54 -3.25
N GLU A 53 10.14 0.50 -3.76
CA GLU A 53 8.72 0.75 -3.49
C GLU A 53 7.82 -0.35 -4.05
N GLY A 54 8.17 -0.97 -5.18
CA GLY A 54 7.48 -2.16 -5.67
C GLY A 54 7.55 -3.32 -4.68
N THR A 55 8.67 -3.47 -3.98
CA THR A 55 8.85 -4.46 -2.92
C THR A 55 8.01 -4.11 -1.69
N HIS A 56 7.95 -2.84 -1.30
CA HIS A 56 7.07 -2.37 -0.22
C HIS A 56 5.60 -2.62 -0.55
N ALA A 57 5.15 -2.24 -1.75
CA ALA A 57 3.80 -2.48 -2.22
C ALA A 57 3.43 -3.97 -2.20
N SER A 58 4.32 -4.87 -2.67
CA SER A 58 4.07 -6.31 -2.62
C SER A 58 3.82 -6.81 -1.20
N LYS A 59 4.64 -6.38 -0.23
CA LYS A 59 4.49 -6.76 1.18
C LYS A 59 3.17 -6.26 1.78
N PHE A 60 2.78 -5.02 1.51
CA PHE A 60 1.49 -4.50 1.97
C PHE A 60 0.31 -5.25 1.35
N ARG A 61 0.41 -5.62 0.07
CA ARG A 61 -0.60 -6.41 -0.63
C ARG A 61 -0.77 -7.80 -0.04
N GLU A 62 0.32 -8.48 0.31
CA GLU A 62 0.28 -9.78 1.00
C GLU A 62 -0.45 -9.67 2.35
N LEU A 63 -0.11 -8.66 3.16
CA LEU A 63 -0.77 -8.41 4.45
C LEU A 63 -2.26 -8.05 4.28
N LEU A 64 -2.64 -7.36 3.21
CA LEU A 64 -4.04 -7.07 2.90
C LEU A 64 -4.82 -8.35 2.60
N HIS A 65 -4.24 -9.28 1.85
CA HIS A 65 -4.83 -10.59 1.58
C HIS A 65 -4.99 -11.39 2.88
N GLU A 66 -3.98 -11.43 3.74
CA GLU A 66 -4.11 -12.07 5.06
C GLU A 66 -5.21 -11.46 5.92
N CYS A 67 -5.38 -10.13 5.88
CA CYS A 67 -6.48 -9.45 6.58
C CYS A 67 -7.84 -9.86 6.01
N GLN A 68 -7.96 -10.06 4.69
CA GLN A 68 -9.20 -10.50 4.06
C GLN A 68 -9.52 -11.97 4.38
N ASP A 69 -8.52 -12.85 4.31
CA ASP A 69 -8.70 -14.29 4.56
C ASP A 69 -9.07 -14.56 6.03
N LYS A 70 -8.52 -13.79 6.98
CA LYS A 70 -8.90 -13.85 8.41
C LYS A 70 -10.35 -13.42 8.65
N ILE A 71 -10.90 -12.53 7.81
CA ILE A 71 -12.31 -12.12 7.90
C ILE A 71 -13.23 -13.23 7.34
N ILE A 72 -12.80 -13.95 6.29
CA ILE A 72 -13.59 -15.02 5.67
C ILE A 72 -13.49 -16.34 6.46
N GLY A 73 -12.37 -16.56 7.17
CA GLY A 73 -12.10 -17.76 7.96
C GLY A 73 -12.66 -17.78 9.39
N GLN A 74 -13.30 -16.70 9.87
CA GLN A 74 -14.04 -16.77 11.13
C GLN A 74 -15.43 -17.39 10.86
N PRO A 75 -15.79 -18.53 11.48
CA PRO A 75 -17.17 -19.00 11.42
C PRO A 75 -18.06 -17.92 12.05
N TYR A 76 -19.13 -17.54 11.34
CA TYR A 76 -20.22 -16.77 11.93
C TYR A 76 -20.75 -17.56 13.13
N THR A 77 -20.33 -17.22 14.35
CA THR A 77 -21.06 -17.63 15.55
C THR A 77 -22.30 -16.77 15.62
N THR A 78 -23.36 -17.25 14.96
CA THR A 78 -24.73 -16.84 15.27
C THR A 78 -25.02 -17.44 16.65
N GLU A 79 -24.84 -16.65 17.71
CA GLU A 79 -25.41 -17.00 19.01
C GLU A 79 -26.93 -16.94 18.87
N LEU A 80 -27.57 -18.09 19.08
CA LEU A 80 -29.02 -18.29 19.23
C LEU A 80 -29.47 -17.90 20.64
#